data_AF-A0A4R1QLF2-F1
#
_entry.id   AF-A0A4R1QLF2-F1
#
_cell.length_a   1.000
_cell.length_b   1.000
_cell.length_c   1.000
_cell.angle_alpha   90.00
_cell.angle_beta   90.00
_cell.angle_gamma   90.00
#
_symmetry.space_group_name_H-M   'P 1'
#
loop_
_entity.id
_entity.type
_entity.pdbx_description
1 polymer ?
#
loop_
_entity_poly.entity_id
_entity_poly.type
_entity_poly.pdbx_seq_one_letter_code
_entity_poly.pdbx_strand_id
1 'polypeptide(L)'
;MAKPEDIKKQLAKKVNAVQEKPKTFGEQFKNYLAKIAPSVKTVLPKQFDTERFLRIALSEVRRNPQLSQCSIESLGGAIMQSAILGLEPGLHGYAYLVPRWNSKAGRFDAEFQIGYKGYIDLAHRTGKVAFITAEIVYEDDYFEFQYGTNQKLIHKPNIESEKYGDPEYAKKYYAYIKFKDGSEQFKVITKKQALRHAQRFTTSKNKEGELVGPWKTDFDAMALKTAIKLLFKTVQVSTEFQQQIAKDETIANDPDNVQSVYEVIDMEQTEQEQMPK
;
A
#
# COMPACT_ATOMS: atom_id res chain seq x y z
N MET A 1 -34.28 49.43 26.07
CA MET A 1 -33.21 48.72 26.81
C MET A 1 -33.74 47.34 27.18
N ALA A 2 -33.11 46.26 26.70
CA ALA A 2 -33.56 44.90 27.01
C ALA A 2 -33.38 44.61 28.51
N LYS A 3 -34.37 43.97 29.15
CA LYS A 3 -34.34 43.71 30.59
C LYS A 3 -33.22 42.71 30.92
N PRO A 4 -32.50 42.86 32.05
CA PRO A 4 -31.39 41.98 32.42
C PRO A 4 -31.74 40.48 32.45
N GLU A 5 -33.00 40.15 32.74
CA GLU A 5 -33.49 38.77 32.76
C GLU A 5 -33.60 38.14 31.36
N ASP A 6 -33.90 38.92 30.33
CA ASP A 6 -33.97 38.44 28.94
C ASP A 6 -32.58 38.14 28.39
N ILE A 7 -31.58 38.92 28.80
CA ILE A 7 -30.16 38.69 28.48
C ILE A 7 -29.68 37.43 29.19
N LYS A 8 -30.06 37.21 30.46
CA LYS A 8 -29.70 36.00 31.23
C LYS A 8 -30.35 34.73 30.66
N LYS A 9 -31.61 34.81 30.20
CA LYS A 9 -32.29 33.70 29.49
C LYS A 9 -31.70 33.43 28.10
N GLN A 10 -31.27 34.45 27.37
CA GLN A 10 -30.59 34.29 26.09
C GLN A 10 -29.18 33.71 26.25
N LEU A 11 -28.44 34.13 27.28
CA LEU A 11 -27.14 33.55 27.63
C LEU A 11 -27.29 32.09 28.09
N ALA A 12 -28.29 31.77 28.93
CA ALA A 12 -28.58 30.39 29.34
C ALA A 12 -29.04 29.51 28.16
N LYS A 13 -29.78 30.05 27.19
CA LYS A 13 -30.12 29.35 25.93
C LYS A 13 -28.90 29.14 25.03
N LYS A 14 -27.95 30.08 24.97
CA LYS A 14 -26.69 29.91 24.23
C LYS A 14 -25.74 28.89 24.88
N VAL A 15 -25.72 28.81 26.21
CA VAL A 15 -24.90 27.84 26.95
C VAL A 15 -25.45 26.40 26.81
N ASN A 16 -26.77 26.23 26.66
CA ASN A 16 -27.40 24.91 26.45
C ASN A 16 -27.55 24.49 24.97
N ALA A 17 -27.26 25.37 24.01
CA ALA A 17 -27.40 25.07 22.57
C ALA A 17 -26.13 24.51 21.90
N VAL A 18 -25.02 24.34 22.64
CA VAL A 18 -23.77 23.80 22.09
C VAL A 18 -23.15 22.77 23.06
N GLN A 19 -23.93 21.74 23.41
CA GLN A 19 -23.36 20.46 23.82
C GLN A 19 -23.66 19.45 22.71
N GLU A 20 -23.04 19.63 21.54
CA GLU A 20 -22.98 18.56 20.55
C GLU A 20 -22.21 17.39 21.20
N LYS A 21 -22.83 16.20 21.24
CA LYS A 21 -22.15 14.97 21.67
C LYS A 21 -20.85 14.84 20.86
N PRO A 22 -19.72 14.43 21.48
CA PRO A 22 -18.48 14.24 20.75
C PRO A 22 -18.71 13.28 19.60
N LYS A 23 -18.44 13.74 18.37
CA LYS A 23 -18.65 12.97 17.14
C LYS A 23 -17.87 11.65 17.23
N THR A 24 -18.49 10.56 16.84
CA THR A 24 -17.83 9.25 16.77
C THR A 24 -16.70 9.27 15.74
N PHE A 25 -15.69 8.40 15.88
CA PHE A 25 -14.62 8.28 14.88
C PHE A 25 -15.18 8.10 13.46
N GLY A 26 -16.21 7.26 13.30
CA GLY A 26 -16.84 7.03 12.00
C GLY A 26 -17.47 8.28 11.40
N GLU A 27 -18.08 9.15 12.21
CA GLU A 27 -18.62 10.43 11.76
C GLU A 27 -17.52 11.43 11.44
N GLN A 28 -16.47 11.50 12.27
CA GLN A 28 -15.32 12.36 12.02
C GLN A 28 -14.63 11.99 10.71
N PHE A 29 -14.38 10.70 10.51
CA PHE A 29 -13.75 10.18 9.31
C PHE A 29 -14.62 10.37 8.07
N LYS A 30 -15.94 10.13 8.16
CA LYS A 30 -16.86 10.41 7.03
C LYS A 30 -16.86 11.89 6.63
N ASN A 31 -16.88 12.79 7.60
CA ASN A 31 -16.81 14.23 7.34
C ASN A 31 -15.47 14.61 6.69
N TYR A 32 -14.39 13.97 7.15
CA TYR A 32 -13.07 14.17 6.59
C TYR A 32 -12.96 13.68 5.13
N LEU A 33 -13.48 12.49 4.82
CA LEU A 33 -13.55 11.98 3.44
C LEU A 33 -14.34 12.92 2.54
N ALA A 34 -15.44 13.51 3.02
CA ALA A 34 -16.19 14.52 2.28
C ALA A 34 -15.37 15.78 1.99
N LYS A 35 -14.51 16.21 2.94
CA LYS A 35 -13.59 17.34 2.76
C LYS A 35 -12.55 17.08 1.68
N ILE A 36 -11.92 15.90 1.67
CA ILE A 36 -10.85 15.57 0.71
C ILE A 36 -11.38 15.04 -0.64
N ALA A 37 -12.68 14.75 -0.75
CA ALA A 37 -13.29 14.21 -1.97
C ALA A 37 -13.00 15.01 -3.25
N PRO A 38 -13.02 16.37 -3.25
CA PRO A 38 -12.63 17.15 -4.42
C PRO A 38 -11.19 16.88 -4.84
N SER A 39 -10.24 16.84 -3.90
CA SER A 39 -8.83 16.54 -4.17
C SER A 39 -8.65 15.12 -4.71
N VAL A 40 -9.32 14.13 -4.10
CA VAL A 40 -9.31 12.74 -4.61
C VAL A 40 -9.83 12.68 -6.05
N LYS A 41 -10.91 13.39 -6.37
CA LYS A 41 -11.46 13.45 -7.74
C LYS A 41 -10.45 14.00 -8.76
N THR A 42 -9.56 14.91 -8.37
CA THR A 42 -8.57 15.48 -9.29
C THR A 42 -7.47 14.50 -9.69
N VAL A 43 -7.07 13.62 -8.77
CA VAL A 43 -5.94 12.68 -8.98
C VAL A 43 -6.39 11.29 -9.40
N LEU A 44 -7.64 10.91 -9.08
CA LEU A 44 -8.16 9.60 -9.38
C LEU A 44 -8.33 9.43 -10.90
N PRO A 45 -7.86 8.32 -11.51
CA PRO A 45 -8.02 8.11 -12.94
C PRO A 45 -9.48 8.13 -13.37
N LYS A 46 -9.75 8.73 -14.55
CA LYS A 46 -11.11 9.06 -15.02
C LYS A 46 -12.08 7.88 -15.10
N GLN A 47 -11.57 6.65 -15.22
CA GLN A 47 -12.39 5.43 -15.26
C GLN A 47 -12.99 5.05 -13.91
N PHE A 48 -12.55 5.65 -12.80
CA PHE A 48 -13.08 5.38 -11.47
C PHE A 48 -14.09 6.45 -11.05
N ASP A 49 -15.14 6.00 -10.35
CA ASP A 49 -16.07 6.88 -9.68
C ASP A 49 -15.56 7.25 -8.27
N THR A 50 -15.44 8.54 -7.99
CA THR A 50 -14.89 9.05 -6.72
C THR A 50 -15.74 8.62 -5.53
N GLU A 51 -17.07 8.64 -5.64
CA GLU A 51 -17.95 8.29 -4.53
C GLU A 51 -17.83 6.80 -4.18
N ARG A 52 -17.82 5.93 -5.19
CA ARG A 52 -17.56 4.50 -5.06
C ARG A 52 -16.20 4.25 -4.42
N PHE A 53 -15.16 4.93 -4.88
CA PHE A 53 -13.81 4.79 -4.33
C PHE A 53 -13.74 5.12 -2.83
N LEU A 54 -14.29 6.27 -2.42
CA LEU A 54 -14.31 6.68 -1.01
C LEU A 54 -15.18 5.76 -0.14
N ARG A 55 -16.26 5.20 -0.70
CA ARG A 55 -17.11 4.22 -0.02
C ARG A 55 -16.39 2.90 0.23
N ILE A 56 -15.58 2.45 -0.73
CA ILE A 56 -14.70 1.28 -0.57
C ILE A 56 -13.71 1.57 0.57
N ALA A 57 -12.99 2.68 0.52
CA ALA A 57 -12.04 3.06 1.56
C ALA A 57 -12.69 3.14 2.97
N LEU A 58 -13.89 3.70 3.09
CA LEU A 58 -14.64 3.70 4.35
C LEU A 58 -15.00 2.28 4.83
N SER A 59 -15.34 1.38 3.90
CA SER A 59 -15.66 -0.01 4.20
C SER A 59 -14.43 -0.77 4.70
N GLU A 60 -13.25 -0.48 4.14
CA GLU A 60 -11.97 -1.04 4.59
C GLU A 60 -11.65 -0.67 6.04
N VAL A 61 -11.81 0.61 6.40
CA VAL A 61 -11.59 1.10 7.77
C VAL A 61 -12.56 0.45 8.76
N ARG A 62 -13.80 0.18 8.35
CA ARG A 62 -14.77 -0.56 9.19
C ARG A 62 -14.41 -2.03 9.35
N ARG A 63 -13.84 -2.65 8.31
CA ARG A 63 -13.47 -4.07 8.34
C ARG A 63 -12.26 -4.34 9.23
N ASN A 64 -11.30 -3.42 9.29
CA ASN A 64 -10.13 -3.53 10.17
C ASN A 64 -10.25 -2.52 11.33
N PRO A 65 -10.76 -2.93 12.51
CA PRO A 65 -10.97 -2.02 13.64
C PRO A 65 -9.71 -1.29 14.09
N GLN A 66 -8.52 -1.84 13.85
CA GLN A 66 -7.26 -1.18 14.21
C GLN A 66 -6.99 0.06 13.36
N LEU A 67 -7.55 0.16 12.15
CA LEU A 67 -7.51 1.41 11.36
C LEU A 67 -8.30 2.55 12.03
N SER A 68 -9.29 2.24 12.86
CA SER A 68 -10.00 3.27 13.64
C SER A 68 -9.17 3.88 14.77
N GLN A 69 -8.02 3.27 15.09
CA GLN A 69 -7.05 3.81 16.04
C GLN A 69 -5.99 4.68 15.36
N CYS A 70 -5.96 4.71 14.03
CA CYS A 70 -5.06 5.55 13.28
C CYS A 70 -5.49 7.01 13.32
N SER A 71 -4.55 7.93 13.14
CA SER A 71 -4.88 9.34 12.89
C SER A 71 -5.71 9.49 11.61
N ILE A 72 -6.71 10.39 11.63
CA ILE A 72 -7.57 10.66 10.46
C ILE A 72 -6.73 11.20 9.29
N GLU A 73 -5.71 11.98 9.60
CA GLU A 73 -4.78 12.57 8.65
C GLU A 73 -3.98 11.49 7.90
N SER A 74 -3.43 10.50 8.62
CA SER A 74 -2.70 9.39 7.98
C SER A 74 -3.62 8.51 7.12
N LEU A 75 -4.86 8.28 7.54
CA LEU A 75 -5.87 7.59 6.73
C LEU A 75 -6.18 8.37 5.45
N GLY A 76 -6.33 9.68 5.56
CA GLY A 76 -6.47 10.58 4.41
C GLY A 76 -5.31 10.48 3.44
N GLY A 77 -4.08 10.57 3.95
CA GLY A 77 -2.85 10.45 3.16
C GLY A 77 -2.75 9.11 2.46
N ALA A 78 -3.01 8.01 3.15
CA ALA A 78 -2.99 6.68 2.57
C ALA A 78 -4.05 6.49 1.47
N ILE A 79 -5.26 7.03 1.66
CA ILE A 79 -6.32 7.01 0.64
C ILE A 79 -5.96 7.88 -0.57
N MET A 80 -5.31 9.03 -0.35
CA MET A 80 -4.84 9.89 -1.43
C MET A 80 -3.78 9.19 -2.27
N GLN A 81 -2.79 8.53 -1.66
CA GLN A 81 -1.79 7.72 -2.37
C GLN A 81 -2.44 6.62 -3.21
N SER A 82 -3.42 5.91 -2.62
CA SER A 82 -4.21 4.90 -3.31
C SER A 82 -4.94 5.46 -4.53
N ALA A 83 -5.50 6.66 -4.41
CA ALA A 83 -6.21 7.35 -5.49
C ALA A 83 -5.28 7.79 -6.63
N ILE A 84 -4.10 8.35 -6.30
CA ILE A 84 -3.07 8.76 -7.28
C ILE A 84 -2.67 7.57 -8.17
N LEU A 85 -2.51 6.39 -7.58
CA LEU A 85 -2.15 5.17 -8.30
C LEU A 85 -3.35 4.50 -8.99
N GLY A 86 -4.59 4.93 -8.69
CA GLY A 86 -5.81 4.28 -9.16
C GLY A 86 -5.86 2.81 -8.74
N LEU A 87 -5.49 2.52 -7.49
CA LEU A 87 -5.59 1.21 -6.87
C LEU A 87 -6.63 1.30 -5.76
N GLU A 88 -7.65 0.44 -5.80
CA GLU A 88 -8.67 0.40 -4.74
C GLU A 88 -8.13 -0.40 -3.53
N PRO A 89 -8.16 0.15 -2.31
CA PRO A 89 -7.74 -0.60 -1.14
C PRO A 89 -8.76 -1.71 -0.86
N GLY A 90 -8.30 -2.92 -0.54
CA GLY A 90 -9.22 -4.05 -0.35
C GLY A 90 -8.58 -5.43 -0.29
N LEU A 91 -9.43 -6.45 -0.14
CA LEU A 91 -9.01 -7.86 -0.10
C LEU A 91 -8.57 -8.41 -1.46
N HIS A 92 -8.78 -7.67 -2.54
CA HIS A 92 -8.56 -8.17 -3.90
C HIS A 92 -7.08 -8.35 -4.27
N GLY A 93 -6.15 -7.82 -3.46
CA GLY A 93 -4.71 -7.96 -3.67
C GLY A 93 -4.02 -6.80 -4.39
N TYR A 94 -4.75 -5.72 -4.69
CA TYR A 94 -4.24 -4.55 -5.39
C TYR A 94 -3.54 -3.56 -4.46
N ALA A 95 -4.19 -3.20 -3.36
CA ALA A 95 -3.63 -2.31 -2.35
C ALA A 95 -4.30 -2.52 -0.99
N TYR A 96 -3.62 -2.06 0.06
CA TYR A 96 -4.02 -2.24 1.45
C TYR A 96 -3.79 -0.96 2.25
N LEU A 97 -4.68 -0.73 3.23
CA LEU A 97 -4.46 0.24 4.30
C LEU A 97 -4.00 -0.54 5.53
N VAL A 98 -2.78 -0.30 5.98
CA VAL A 98 -2.14 -1.07 7.05
C VAL A 98 -1.89 -0.18 8.25
N PRO A 99 -2.44 -0.49 9.43
CA PRO A 99 -2.13 0.25 10.65
C PRO A 99 -0.70 -0.05 11.10
N ARG A 100 0.09 1.00 11.32
CA ARG A 100 1.48 0.92 11.79
C ARG A 100 1.66 1.72 13.05
N TRP A 101 2.36 1.14 14.03
CA TRP A 101 2.70 1.86 15.26
C TRP A 101 3.78 2.90 14.97
N ASN A 102 3.45 4.18 15.13
CA ASN A 102 4.39 5.28 15.04
C ASN A 102 4.93 5.60 16.43
N SER A 103 6.11 5.05 16.74
CA SER A 103 6.74 5.25 18.06
C SER A 103 7.10 6.70 18.37
N LYS A 104 7.32 7.54 17.33
CA LYS A 104 7.64 8.96 17.52
C LYS A 104 6.39 9.76 17.91
N ALA A 105 5.25 9.45 17.31
CA ALA A 105 3.98 10.11 17.58
C ALA A 105 3.17 9.45 18.72
N GLY A 106 3.58 8.27 19.18
CA GLY A 106 2.90 7.52 20.25
C GLY A 106 1.50 7.05 19.88
N ARG A 107 1.23 6.80 18.58
CA ARG A 107 -0.08 6.40 18.06
C ARG A 107 0.05 5.47 16.85
N PHE A 108 -1.07 4.90 16.42
CA PHE A 108 -1.13 4.26 15.11
C PHE A 108 -1.30 5.31 14.01
N ASP A 109 -0.64 5.08 12.87
CA ASP A 109 -0.89 5.80 11.62
C ASP A 109 -1.17 4.76 10.52
N ALA A 110 -1.99 5.14 9.54
CA ALA A 110 -2.29 4.30 8.39
C ALA A 110 -1.20 4.44 7.32
N GLU A 111 -0.67 3.31 6.89
CA GLU A 111 0.30 3.18 5.81
C GLU A 111 -0.40 2.62 4.58
N PHE A 112 -0.23 3.26 3.44
CA PHE A 112 -0.65 2.70 2.16
C PHE A 112 0.39 1.68 1.68
N GLN A 113 -0.09 0.51 1.27
CA GLN A 113 0.77 -0.53 0.71
C GLN A 113 0.18 -1.09 -0.58
N ILE A 114 0.98 -1.11 -1.63
CA ILE A 114 0.65 -1.79 -2.89
C ILE A 114 0.73 -3.30 -2.66
N GLY A 115 -0.31 -4.02 -3.08
CA GLY A 115 -0.31 -5.48 -3.13
C GLY A 115 0.40 -6.01 -4.37
N TYR A 116 0.75 -7.29 -4.39
CA TYR A 116 1.49 -7.86 -5.51
C TYR A 116 0.72 -7.76 -6.84
N LYS A 117 -0.62 -7.86 -6.83
CA LYS A 117 -1.44 -7.65 -8.04
C LYS A 117 -1.48 -6.19 -8.46
N GLY A 118 -1.40 -5.26 -7.51
CA GLY A 118 -1.31 -3.83 -7.80
C GLY A 118 -0.04 -3.50 -8.57
N TYR A 119 1.08 -4.11 -8.19
CA TYR A 119 2.32 -3.98 -8.95
C TYR A 119 2.22 -4.54 -10.37
N ILE A 120 1.61 -5.71 -10.54
CA ILE A 120 1.36 -6.33 -11.86
C ILE A 120 0.53 -5.39 -12.74
N ASP A 121 -0.56 -4.86 -12.20
CA ASP A 121 -1.47 -3.95 -12.89
C ASP A 121 -0.78 -2.64 -13.28
N LEU A 122 -0.08 -1.99 -12.33
CA LEU A 122 0.70 -0.78 -12.61
C LEU A 122 1.78 -1.02 -13.67
N ALA A 123 2.44 -2.18 -13.65
CA ALA A 123 3.45 -2.53 -14.65
C ALA A 123 2.85 -2.67 -16.05
N HIS A 124 1.67 -3.28 -16.19
CA HIS A 124 0.96 -3.34 -17.47
C HIS A 124 0.57 -1.96 -18.00
N ARG A 125 0.14 -1.05 -17.11
CA ARG A 125 -0.22 0.33 -17.47
C ARG A 125 0.93 1.13 -18.08
N THR A 126 2.19 0.75 -17.84
CA THR A 126 3.35 1.39 -18.48
C THR A 126 3.39 1.25 -20.01
N GLY A 127 2.63 0.29 -20.56
CA GLY A 127 2.61 -0.01 -21.98
C GLY A 127 3.89 -0.68 -22.51
N LYS A 128 4.94 -0.84 -21.70
CA LYS A 128 6.21 -1.53 -22.07
C LYS A 128 6.17 -3.04 -21.78
N VAL A 129 5.36 -3.44 -20.81
CA VAL A 129 5.27 -4.84 -20.36
C VAL A 129 4.32 -5.62 -21.26
N ALA A 130 4.81 -6.72 -21.82
CA ALA A 130 3.99 -7.66 -22.59
C ALA A 130 3.33 -8.69 -21.66
N PHE A 131 4.08 -9.20 -20.68
CA PHE A 131 3.61 -10.19 -19.73
C PHE A 131 4.36 -10.05 -18.40
N ILE A 132 3.66 -10.18 -17.28
CA ILE A 132 4.27 -10.26 -15.96
C ILE A 132 3.45 -11.23 -15.11
N THR A 133 4.12 -12.07 -14.32
CA THR A 133 3.47 -12.92 -13.33
C THR A 133 4.34 -13.04 -12.08
N ALA A 134 3.72 -13.42 -10.97
CA ALA A 134 4.40 -13.92 -9.81
C ALA A 134 3.69 -15.17 -9.31
N GLU A 135 4.46 -16.23 -9.08
CA GLU A 135 3.93 -17.56 -8.79
C GLU A 135 4.67 -18.21 -7.61
N ILE A 136 3.96 -19.13 -6.97
CA ILE A 136 4.46 -19.96 -5.89
C ILE A 136 4.90 -21.30 -6.48
N VAL A 137 6.03 -21.80 -6.00
CA VAL A 137 6.53 -23.15 -6.30
C VAL A 137 6.34 -23.99 -5.05
N TYR A 138 5.44 -24.96 -5.13
CA TYR A 138 5.11 -25.90 -4.07
C TYR A 138 6.10 -27.07 -4.04
N GLU A 139 5.97 -27.89 -3.01
CA GLU A 139 6.61 -29.19 -2.96
C GLU A 139 6.07 -30.07 -4.08
N ASP A 140 6.95 -30.91 -4.66
CA ASP A 140 6.66 -31.81 -5.78
C ASP A 140 6.41 -31.14 -7.16
N ASP A 141 6.46 -29.81 -7.26
CA ASP A 141 6.52 -29.10 -8.55
C ASP A 141 7.86 -29.36 -9.26
N TYR A 142 7.82 -29.51 -10.59
CA TYR A 142 9.05 -29.47 -11.38
C TYR A 142 9.46 -28.02 -11.60
N PHE A 143 10.64 -27.66 -11.08
CA PHE A 143 11.15 -26.30 -11.14
C PHE A 143 12.65 -26.27 -11.43
N GLU A 144 13.01 -25.69 -12.57
CA GLU A 144 14.39 -25.48 -13.02
C GLU A 144 14.59 -24.00 -13.34
N PHE A 145 15.67 -23.41 -12.85
CA PHE A 145 16.06 -22.06 -13.25
C PHE A 145 17.57 -21.93 -13.32
N GLN A 146 18.04 -21.07 -14.22
CA GLN A 146 19.45 -20.68 -14.30
C GLN A 146 19.58 -19.19 -14.54
N TYR A 147 20.47 -18.56 -13.77
CA TYR A 147 20.96 -17.22 -14.04
C TYR A 147 22.21 -17.30 -14.93
N GLY A 148 22.71 -16.14 -15.39
CA GLY A 148 23.88 -16.06 -16.26
C GLY A 148 23.50 -15.59 -17.66
N THR A 149 24.37 -15.83 -18.64
CA THR A 149 24.22 -15.35 -20.03
C THR A 149 23.10 -16.06 -20.79
N ASN A 150 22.69 -17.25 -20.34
CA ASN A 150 21.59 -18.01 -20.92
C ASN A 150 20.48 -18.17 -19.87
N GLN A 151 19.77 -17.10 -19.53
CA GLN A 151 18.74 -17.17 -18.50
C GLN A 151 17.61 -18.14 -18.89
N LYS A 152 17.18 -18.98 -17.94
CA LYS A 152 16.12 -19.97 -18.15
C LYS A 152 15.28 -20.11 -16.89
N LEU A 153 13.97 -20.23 -17.05
CA LEU A 153 13.01 -20.51 -15.99
C LEU A 153 11.97 -21.49 -16.52
N ILE A 154 11.88 -22.68 -15.92
CA ILE A 154 10.83 -23.66 -16.19
C ILE A 154 10.14 -23.96 -14.88
N HIS A 155 8.82 -23.77 -14.87
CA HIS A 155 7.95 -24.17 -13.80
C HIS A 155 6.81 -25.00 -14.38
N LYS A 156 6.65 -26.24 -13.90
CA LYS A 156 5.53 -27.11 -14.21
C LYS A 156 4.84 -27.50 -12.91
N PRO A 157 3.73 -26.83 -12.55
CA PRO A 157 2.94 -27.17 -11.38
C PRO A 157 2.49 -28.63 -11.40
N ASN A 158 2.60 -29.31 -10.26
CA ASN A 158 2.05 -30.65 -10.07
C ASN A 158 0.69 -30.56 -9.40
N ILE A 159 -0.33 -30.20 -10.18
CA ILE A 159 -1.70 -29.96 -9.69
C ILE A 159 -2.38 -31.20 -9.08
N GLU A 160 -1.85 -32.39 -9.36
CA GLU A 160 -2.35 -33.67 -8.82
C GLU A 160 -1.73 -34.00 -7.45
N SER A 161 -0.70 -33.26 -7.01
CA SER A 161 -0.10 -33.45 -5.69
C SER A 161 -1.05 -32.92 -4.61
N GLU A 162 -1.25 -33.71 -3.54
CA GLU A 162 -2.02 -33.27 -2.36
C GLU A 162 -1.40 -32.05 -1.65
N LYS A 163 -0.11 -31.76 -1.92
CA LYS A 163 0.62 -30.61 -1.37
C LYS A 163 0.44 -29.34 -2.19
N TYR A 164 -0.11 -29.44 -3.39
CA TYR A 164 -0.27 -28.29 -4.29
C TYR A 164 -1.31 -27.32 -3.73
N GLY A 165 -0.96 -26.04 -3.67
CA GLY A 165 -1.87 -25.00 -3.15
C GLY A 165 -1.88 -24.85 -1.63
N ASP A 166 -1.17 -25.69 -0.88
CA ASP A 166 -1.06 -25.57 0.58
C ASP A 166 0.20 -24.74 0.96
N PRO A 167 0.02 -23.60 1.67
CA PRO A 167 1.09 -22.72 2.11
C PRO A 167 2.22 -23.39 2.91
N GLU A 168 1.95 -24.50 3.59
CA GLU A 168 2.97 -25.25 4.33
C GLU A 168 4.06 -25.76 3.37
N TYR A 169 3.63 -26.25 2.22
CA TYR A 169 4.48 -26.88 1.21
C TYR A 169 5.05 -25.88 0.19
N ALA A 170 4.69 -24.61 0.25
CA ALA A 170 5.34 -23.56 -0.54
C ALA A 170 6.85 -23.48 -0.25
N LYS A 171 7.70 -23.65 -1.29
CA LYS A 171 9.17 -23.68 -1.15
C LYS A 171 9.85 -22.44 -1.70
N LYS A 172 9.39 -21.95 -2.86
CA LYS A 172 9.97 -20.80 -3.56
C LYS A 172 8.87 -19.91 -4.11
N TYR A 173 9.24 -18.68 -4.39
CA TYR A 173 8.40 -17.66 -4.98
C TYR A 173 9.20 -17.03 -6.10
N TYR A 174 8.58 -16.75 -7.23
CA TYR A 174 9.25 -16.01 -8.28
C TYR A 174 8.36 -14.96 -8.89
N ALA A 175 9.00 -13.98 -9.51
CA ALA A 175 8.38 -13.03 -10.41
C ALA A 175 9.09 -13.13 -11.77
N TYR A 176 8.32 -13.08 -12.86
CA TYR A 176 8.81 -13.12 -14.23
C TYR A 176 8.18 -11.98 -15.01
N ILE A 177 8.97 -11.32 -15.85
CA ILE A 177 8.52 -10.23 -16.70
C ILE A 177 9.10 -10.37 -18.11
N LYS A 178 8.25 -10.10 -19.10
CA LYS A 178 8.57 -10.00 -20.51
C LYS A 178 8.12 -8.64 -21.03
N PHE A 179 9.03 -7.93 -21.66
CA PHE A 179 8.76 -6.65 -22.31
C PHE A 179 8.34 -6.85 -23.76
N LYS A 180 7.72 -5.81 -24.34
CA LYS A 180 7.30 -5.82 -25.75
C LYS A 180 8.46 -5.86 -26.74
N ASP A 181 9.65 -5.44 -26.33
CA ASP A 181 10.89 -5.55 -27.12
C ASP A 181 11.49 -6.97 -27.12
N GLY A 182 10.88 -7.90 -26.38
CA GLY A 182 11.32 -9.29 -26.28
C GLY A 182 12.32 -9.54 -25.15
N SER A 183 12.78 -8.51 -24.43
CA SER A 183 13.60 -8.70 -23.24
C SER A 183 12.80 -9.36 -22.11
N GLU A 184 13.46 -10.27 -21.39
CA GLU A 184 12.84 -11.07 -20.34
C GLU A 184 13.74 -11.05 -19.10
N GLN A 185 13.14 -11.03 -17.92
CA GLN A 185 13.87 -11.13 -16.67
C GLN A 185 13.02 -11.84 -15.62
N PHE A 186 13.67 -12.50 -14.66
CA PHE A 186 12.98 -13.11 -13.54
C PHE A 186 13.78 -13.03 -12.24
N LYS A 187 13.06 -13.12 -11.13
CA LYS A 187 13.63 -13.20 -9.79
C LYS A 187 13.00 -14.35 -9.04
N VAL A 188 13.85 -15.24 -8.50
CA VAL A 188 13.43 -16.35 -7.63
C VAL A 188 13.94 -16.05 -6.22
N ILE A 189 13.10 -16.29 -5.23
CA ILE A 189 13.45 -16.29 -3.81
C ILE A 189 12.92 -17.55 -3.14
N THR A 190 13.66 -18.07 -2.16
CA THR A 190 13.19 -19.16 -1.31
C THR A 190 12.31 -18.63 -0.17
N LYS A 191 11.48 -19.50 0.42
CA LYS A 191 10.72 -19.19 1.66
C LYS A 191 11.64 -18.63 2.76
N LYS A 192 12.85 -19.19 2.92
CA LYS A 192 13.87 -18.68 3.85
C LYS A 192 14.39 -17.28 3.48
N GLN A 193 14.57 -16.98 2.20
CA GLN A 193 14.95 -15.62 1.76
C GLN A 193 13.84 -14.61 2.01
N ALA A 194 12.57 -14.97 1.76
CA ALA A 194 11.42 -14.13 2.08
C ALA A 194 11.34 -13.85 3.60
N LEU A 195 11.49 -14.86 4.45
CA LEU A 195 11.55 -14.69 5.91
C LEU A 195 12.69 -13.77 6.35
N ARG A 196 13.89 -13.93 5.79
CA ARG A 196 15.03 -13.03 6.09
C ARG A 196 14.76 -11.60 5.63
N HIS A 197 14.11 -11.41 4.49
CA HIS A 197 13.69 -10.10 4.02
C HIS A 197 12.71 -9.46 5.01
N ALA A 198 11.66 -10.20 5.40
CA ALA A 198 10.69 -9.78 6.39
C ALA A 198 11.37 -9.34 7.68
N GLN A 199 12.23 -10.19 8.25
CA GLN A 199 12.98 -9.90 9.47
C GLN A 199 13.86 -8.65 9.36
N ARG A 200 14.38 -8.32 8.18
CA ARG A 200 15.23 -7.14 8.03
C ARG A 200 14.45 -5.84 7.87
N PHE A 201 13.33 -5.87 7.14
CA PHE A 201 12.67 -4.65 6.66
C PHE A 201 11.33 -4.36 7.31
N THR A 202 10.64 -5.34 7.93
CA THR A 202 9.37 -5.06 8.60
C THR A 202 9.57 -4.51 10.01
N THR A 203 8.74 -3.53 10.36
CA THR A 203 8.54 -3.06 11.73
C THR A 203 7.47 -3.85 12.47
N SER A 204 6.70 -4.69 11.78
CA SER A 204 5.67 -5.55 12.39
C SER A 204 6.29 -6.77 13.07
N LYS A 205 6.86 -6.54 14.25
CA LYS A 205 7.35 -7.60 15.14
C LYS A 205 6.79 -7.40 16.55
N ASN A 206 6.58 -8.50 17.28
CA ASN A 206 6.28 -8.41 18.72
C ASN A 206 7.53 -8.03 19.52
N LYS A 207 7.39 -7.93 20.85
CA LYS A 207 8.48 -7.55 21.76
C LYS A 207 9.61 -8.59 21.75
N GLU A 208 9.27 -9.83 21.45
CA GLU A 208 10.15 -10.99 21.36
C GLU A 208 10.88 -11.07 20.00
N GLY A 209 10.57 -10.18 19.06
CA GLY A 209 11.21 -10.10 17.74
C GLY A 209 10.61 -11.03 16.68
N GLU A 210 9.51 -11.72 16.98
CA GLU A 210 8.78 -12.57 16.04
C GLU A 210 7.93 -11.75 15.08
N LEU A 211 7.80 -12.23 13.84
CA LEU A 211 6.99 -11.58 12.82
C LEU A 211 5.50 -11.64 13.19
N VAL A 212 4.81 -10.50 13.06
CA VAL A 212 3.35 -10.39 13.25
C VAL A 212 2.69 -9.74 12.03
N GLY A 213 1.36 -9.78 11.99
CA GLY A 213 0.57 -9.19 10.92
C GLY A 213 0.68 -9.99 9.61
N PRO A 214 0.71 -9.31 8.43
CA PRO A 214 0.65 -9.98 7.11
C PRO A 214 1.74 -11.01 6.87
N TRP A 215 2.91 -10.87 7.48
CA TRP A 215 3.97 -11.88 7.38
C TRP A 215 3.67 -13.19 8.12
N LYS A 216 2.64 -13.21 8.97
CA LYS A 216 2.12 -14.42 9.64
C LYS A 216 0.81 -14.90 9.02
N THR A 217 -0.10 -14.00 8.69
CA THR A 217 -1.44 -14.35 8.15
C THR A 217 -1.45 -14.58 6.64
N ASP A 218 -0.63 -13.84 5.90
CA ASP A 218 -0.65 -13.77 4.43
C ASP A 218 0.77 -13.88 3.84
N PHE A 219 1.56 -14.81 4.39
CA PHE A 219 2.99 -14.93 4.10
C PHE A 219 3.29 -15.05 2.60
N ASP A 220 2.52 -15.87 1.88
CA ASP A 220 2.75 -16.12 0.44
C ASP A 220 2.56 -14.86 -0.39
N ALA A 221 1.52 -14.07 -0.11
CA ALA A 221 1.28 -12.80 -0.77
C ALA A 221 2.44 -11.81 -0.51
N MET A 222 2.99 -11.79 0.71
CA MET A 222 4.14 -10.96 1.06
C MET A 222 5.43 -11.43 0.37
N ALA A 223 5.62 -12.75 0.24
CA ALA A 223 6.75 -13.32 -0.47
C ALA A 223 6.68 -13.02 -1.98
N LEU A 224 5.50 -13.14 -2.61
CA LEU A 224 5.26 -12.74 -4.00
C LEU A 224 5.51 -11.24 -4.20
N LYS A 225 4.97 -10.38 -3.32
CA LYS A 225 5.26 -8.94 -3.33
C LYS A 225 6.77 -8.68 -3.28
N THR A 226 7.49 -9.41 -2.43
CA THR A 226 8.94 -9.29 -2.30
C THR A 226 9.67 -9.70 -3.58
N ALA A 227 9.28 -10.81 -4.21
CA ALA A 227 9.86 -11.26 -5.47
C ALA A 227 9.67 -10.21 -6.58
N ILE A 228 8.47 -9.64 -6.70
CA ILE A 228 8.14 -8.57 -7.65
C ILE A 228 8.97 -7.30 -7.38
N LYS A 229 9.04 -6.82 -6.12
CA LYS A 229 9.85 -5.64 -5.77
C LYS A 229 11.32 -5.85 -6.11
N LEU A 230 11.86 -7.04 -5.86
CA LEU A 230 13.25 -7.37 -6.20
C LEU A 230 13.48 -7.44 -7.71
N LEU A 231 12.49 -7.89 -8.50
CA LEU A 231 12.54 -7.85 -9.96
C LEU A 231 12.53 -6.40 -10.48
N PHE A 232 11.67 -5.54 -9.95
CA PHE A 232 11.61 -4.13 -10.37
C PHE A 232 12.85 -3.31 -10.05
N LYS A 233 13.70 -3.78 -9.12
CA LYS A 233 15.03 -3.18 -8.88
C LYS A 233 16.03 -3.47 -10.00
N THR A 234 15.80 -4.48 -10.82
CA THR A 234 16.76 -4.91 -11.86
C THR A 234 16.30 -4.60 -13.27
N VAL A 235 15.01 -4.33 -13.49
CA VAL A 235 14.48 -3.95 -14.81
C VAL A 235 14.42 -2.44 -15.00
N GLN A 236 14.58 -2.01 -16.25
CA GLN A 236 14.32 -0.64 -16.66
C GLN A 236 12.84 -0.43 -16.94
N VAL A 237 12.11 -0.03 -15.91
CA VAL A 237 10.75 0.49 -15.99
C VAL A 237 10.80 2.02 -16.11
N SER A 238 9.69 2.67 -16.51
CA SER A 238 9.67 4.14 -16.61
C SER A 238 10.07 4.80 -15.28
N THR A 239 10.70 5.97 -15.34
CA THR A 239 11.10 6.76 -14.16
C THR A 239 9.91 7.04 -13.24
N GLU A 240 8.76 7.38 -13.82
CA GLU A 240 7.50 7.59 -13.09
C GLU A 240 7.08 6.34 -12.29
N PHE A 241 7.18 5.15 -12.87
CA PHE A 241 6.85 3.91 -12.18
C PHE A 241 7.85 3.60 -11.06
N GLN A 242 9.14 3.91 -11.24
CA GLN A 242 10.14 3.79 -10.17
C GLN A 242 9.84 4.73 -9.00
N GLN A 243 9.45 5.98 -9.27
CA GLN A 243 9.04 6.94 -8.24
C GLN A 243 7.79 6.46 -7.49
N GLN A 244 6.82 5.90 -8.19
CA GLN A 244 5.61 5.31 -7.58
C GLN A 244 5.95 4.13 -6.67
N ILE A 245 6.87 3.24 -7.09
CA ILE A 245 7.36 2.15 -6.24
C ILE A 245 8.11 2.68 -5.01
N ALA A 246 8.92 3.73 -5.17
CA ALA A 246 9.72 4.30 -4.09
C ALA A 246 8.86 4.89 -2.96
N LYS A 247 7.64 5.35 -3.29
CA LYS A 247 6.67 5.88 -2.33
C LYS A 247 5.81 4.80 -1.65
N ASP A 248 5.85 3.55 -2.12
CA ASP A 248 5.18 2.43 -1.43
C ASP A 248 5.68 2.29 0.01
N GLU A 249 4.78 1.98 0.95
CA GLU A 249 5.08 1.81 2.37
C GLU A 249 5.56 3.11 3.07
N THR A 250 5.29 4.30 2.49
CA THR A 250 5.51 5.59 3.14
C THR A 250 4.22 6.14 3.77
N ILE A 251 4.32 6.66 5.00
CA ILE A 251 3.18 7.27 5.70
C ILE A 251 3.07 8.74 5.28
N ALA A 252 2.02 9.08 4.53
CA ALA A 252 1.69 10.47 4.23
C ALA A 252 0.86 11.06 5.37
N ASN A 253 1.39 12.09 6.02
CA ASN A 253 0.72 12.77 7.13
C ASN A 253 -0.03 14.05 6.71
N ASP A 254 0.06 14.46 5.44
CA ASP A 254 -0.62 15.64 4.91
C ASP A 254 -1.29 15.35 3.55
N PRO A 255 -2.62 15.14 3.53
CA PRO A 255 -3.38 14.94 2.29
C PRO A 255 -3.96 16.24 1.70
N ASP A 256 -3.93 17.37 2.42
CA ASP A 256 -4.36 18.68 1.90
C ASP A 256 -3.22 19.33 1.09
N ASN A 257 -1.97 19.01 1.41
CA ASN A 257 -0.82 19.37 0.60
C ASN A 257 -0.54 18.28 -0.44
N VAL A 258 -1.36 18.26 -1.51
CA VAL A 258 -1.10 17.47 -2.73
C VAL A 258 0.33 17.73 -3.20
N GLN A 259 0.82 18.96 -3.05
CA GLN A 259 2.20 19.35 -3.33
C GLN A 259 3.21 18.55 -2.51
N SER A 260 3.01 18.23 -1.23
CA SER A 260 3.97 17.43 -0.44
C SER A 260 4.16 16.00 -0.97
N VAL A 261 3.13 15.43 -1.62
CA VAL A 261 3.21 14.14 -2.30
C VAL A 261 3.96 14.27 -3.64
N TYR A 262 3.95 15.46 -4.25
CA TYR A 262 4.77 15.84 -5.40
C TYR A 262 6.17 16.39 -5.02
N GLU A 263 6.41 16.97 -3.84
CA GLU A 263 7.65 17.67 -3.46
C GLU A 263 8.80 16.70 -3.14
N VAL A 264 8.49 15.42 -2.89
CA VAL A 264 9.49 14.34 -2.89
C VAL A 264 10.04 14.06 -4.31
N ILE A 265 9.45 14.64 -5.36
CA ILE A 265 9.92 14.49 -6.76
C ILE A 265 11.08 15.45 -7.06
N ASP A 266 11.22 16.57 -6.34
CA ASP A 266 12.23 17.59 -6.63
C ASP A 266 13.42 17.64 -5.65
N MET A 267 13.29 17.09 -4.43
CA MET A 267 14.36 17.23 -3.41
C MET A 267 15.58 16.29 -3.59
N GLU A 268 15.54 15.27 -4.46
CA GLU A 268 16.73 14.45 -4.76
C GLU A 268 17.55 14.96 -5.98
N GLN A 269 17.04 15.92 -6.76
CA GLN A 269 17.80 16.48 -7.89
C GLN A 269 18.79 17.59 -7.49
N THR A 270 18.66 18.17 -6.29
CA THR A 270 19.51 19.28 -5.86
C THR A 270 20.72 18.88 -5.02
N GLU A 271 20.77 17.68 -4.42
CA GLU A 271 21.93 17.24 -3.62
C GLU A 271 23.02 16.50 -4.41
N GLN A 272 22.80 16.15 -5.69
CA GLN A 272 23.84 15.55 -6.55
C GLN A 272 24.57 16.54 -7.47
N GLU A 273 24.16 17.82 -7.53
CA GLU A 273 24.86 18.86 -8.33
C GLU A 273 25.84 19.73 -7.53
N GLN A 274 26.04 19.47 -6.24
CA GLN A 274 27.04 20.20 -5.43
C GLN A 274 28.10 19.26 -4.84
N MET A 275 28.94 18.69 -5.72
CA MET A 275 30.31 18.36 -5.33
C MET A 275 31.27 19.18 -6.20
N PRO A 276 32.07 20.10 -5.62
CA PRO A 276 33.11 20.78 -6.36
C PRO A 276 34.22 19.80 -6.74
N LYS A 277 34.80 20.02 -7.92
CA LYS A 277 35.96 19.31 -8.48
C LYS A 277 37.17 19.34 -7.56
#